data_AF-A0A3L6TNQ6-F1
#
_entry.id   AF-A0A3L6TNQ6-F1
#
_cell.length_a   1.000
_cell.length_b   1.000
_cell.length_c   1.000
_cell.angle_alpha   90.00
_cell.angle_beta   90.00
_cell.angle_gamma   90.00
#
_symmetry.space_group_name_H-M   'P 1'
#
loop_
_entity.id
_entity.type
_entity.pdbx_description
1 polymer ?
#
loop_
_entity_poly.entity_id
_entity_poly.type
_entity_poly.pdbx_seq_one_letter_code
_entity_poly.pdbx_strand_id
1 'polypeptide(L)' 'MGFEDMYLSSPGGMYEKFGSDYFLCTGPASMLVPVVVNPGEEWRAAQVIEHDNL' A
#
# COMPACT_ATOMS: atom_id res chain seq x y z
N MET A 1 -6.94 -4.82 13.19
CA MET A 1 -6.91 -5.83 12.11
C MET A 1 -6.80 -5.07 10.80
N GLY A 2 -5.96 -5.50 9.87
CA GLY A 2 -5.64 -4.69 8.70
C GLY A 2 -4.42 -3.79 8.91
N PHE A 3 -4.08 -3.04 7.87
CA PHE A 3 -3.03 -2.03 7.90
C PHE A 3 -3.56 -0.74 8.52
N GLU A 4 -2.77 -0.11 9.40
CA GLU A 4 -3.18 1.14 10.08
C GLU A 4 -2.73 2.39 9.31
N ASP A 5 -1.62 2.25 8.58
CA ASP A 5 -1.02 3.32 7.80
C ASP A 5 -0.99 2.97 6.31
N MET A 6 -0.99 4.00 5.46
CA MET A 6 -0.82 3.88 4.01
C MET A 6 0.35 4.73 3.52
N TYR A 7 1.10 4.20 2.57
CA TYR A 7 2.10 4.97 1.86
C TYR A 7 1.46 5.65 0.64
N LEU A 8 1.81 6.91 0.44
CA LEU A 8 1.50 7.65 -0.77
C LEU A 8 2.73 8.42 -1.22
N SER A 9 3.13 8.21 -2.47
CA SER A 9 4.30 8.87 -3.04
C SER A 9 4.17 9.06 -4.53
N SER A 10 4.84 10.10 -5.01
CA SER A 10 5.03 10.38 -6.42
C SER A 10 6.53 10.58 -6.69
N PRO A 11 7.05 10.13 -7.84
CA PRO A 11 8.36 10.57 -8.31
C PRO A 11 8.39 12.07 -8.67
N GLY A 12 7.23 12.75 -8.68
CA GLY A 12 7.11 14.16 -9.03
C GLY A 12 7.64 14.44 -10.44
N GLY A 13 8.42 15.51 -10.59
CA GLY A 13 9.03 15.87 -11.87
C GLY A 13 10.03 14.84 -12.42
N MET A 14 10.35 13.78 -11.67
CA MET A 14 11.20 12.69 -12.16
C MET A 14 10.41 11.52 -12.76
N TYR A 15 9.09 11.65 -12.98
CA TYR A 15 8.25 10.55 -13.45
C TYR A 15 8.78 9.86 -14.73
N GLU A 16 9.35 10.62 -15.67
CA GLU A 16 9.94 10.11 -16.92
C GLU A 16 11.10 9.15 -16.72
N LYS A 17 11.78 9.18 -15.57
CA LYS A 17 12.87 8.24 -15.25
C LYS A 17 12.35 6.86 -14.83
N PHE A 18 11.10 6.78 -14.37
CA PHE A 18 10.55 5.61 -13.69
C PHE A 18 9.28 5.04 -14.34
N GLY A 19 8.73 5.72 -15.35
CA GLY A 19 7.55 5.27 -16.08
C GLY A 19 7.32 6.09 -17.35
N SER A 20 6.32 5.68 -18.11
CA SER A 20 5.93 6.34 -19.36
C SER A 20 4.79 7.35 -19.21
N ASP A 21 4.10 7.34 -18.07
CA ASP A 21 2.94 8.17 -17.75
C ASP A 21 2.99 8.67 -16.30
N TYR A 22 2.03 9.51 -15.93
CA TYR A 22 1.84 9.93 -14.55
C TYR A 22 1.35 8.76 -13.68
N PHE A 23 2.06 8.51 -12.58
CA PHE A 23 1.68 7.48 -11.63
C PHE A 23 1.93 7.93 -10.19
N LEU A 24 1.27 7.21 -9.28
CA LEU A 24 1.48 7.30 -7.84
C LEU A 24 1.80 5.90 -7.33
N CYS A 25 2.73 5.82 -6.39
CA CYS A 25 2.94 4.62 -5.60
C CYS A 25 2.04 4.70 -4.38
N THR A 26 1.13 3.74 -4.23
CA THR A 26 0.27 3.64 -3.05
C THR A 26 0.09 2.20 -2.61
N GLY A 27 -0.12 2.03 -1.31
CA GLY A 27 -0.42 0.76 -0.70
C GLY A 27 -0.31 0.85 0.82
N PRO A 28 -0.52 -0.27 1.51
CA PRO A 28 -0.31 -0.31 2.95
C PRO A 28 1.13 0.05 3.29
N ALA A 29 1.29 0.93 4.27
CA ALA A 29 2.61 1.27 4.76
C ALA A 29 3.22 0.07 5.51
N SER A 30 4.55 -0.01 5.47
CA SER A 30 5.27 -0.93 6.34
C SER A 30 5.00 -0.55 7.79
N MET A 31 4.44 -1.48 8.57
CA MET A 31 4.27 -1.30 10.01
C MET A 31 5.65 -1.10 10.64
N LEU A 32 5.92 0.08 11.19
CA LEU A 32 7.21 0.39 11.84
C LEU A 32 7.42 -0.41 13.12
N VAL A 33 6.32 -0.95 13.67
CA VAL A 33 6.29 -1.82 14.85
C VAL A 33 5.73 -3.17 14.43
N PRO A 34 6.40 -4.29 14.74
CA PRO A 34 5.90 -5.62 14.40
C PRO A 34 4.60 -5.94 15.14
N VAL A 35 3.67 -6.59 14.43
CA VAL A 35 2.43 -7.11 15.01
C VAL A 35 2.74 -8.47 15.65
N VAL A 36 2.37 -8.64 16.92
CA VAL A 36 2.45 -9.93 17.61
C VAL A 36 1.16 -10.71 17.35
N VAL A 37 1.28 -11.94 16.86
CA VAL A 37 0.16 -12.87 16.65
C VAL A 37 0.41 -14.10 17.53
N ASN A 38 -0.48 -14.36 18.49
CA ASN A 38 -0.32 -15.46 19.44
C ASN A 38 -0.77 -16.81 18.84
N PRO A 39 -0.42 -17.95 19.47
CA PRO A 39 -0.92 -19.25 19.02
C PRO A 39 -2.45 -19.29 18.95
N GLY A 40 -2.98 -19.65 17.78
CA GLY A 40 -4.43 -19.73 17.51
C GLY A 40 -5.07 -18.41 17.05
N GLU A 41 -4.32 -17.30 17.03
CA GLU A 41 -4.77 -16.05 16.45
C GLU A 41 -4.42 -15.96 14.97
N GLU A 42 -5.20 -15.16 14.24
CA GLU A 42 -4.94 -14.85 12.84
C GLU A 42 -4.93 -13.35 12.64
N TRP A 43 -4.00 -12.88 11.80
CA TRP A 43 -4.00 -11.52 11.30
C TRP A 43 -4.26 -11.54 9.80
N ARG A 44 -5.19 -10.68 9.36
CA ARG A 44 -5.60 -10.57 7.96
C ARG A 44 -5.65 -9.11 7.55
N ALA A 45 -5.25 -8.85 6.31
CA ALA A 45 -5.36 -7.55 5.65
C ALA A 45 -5.46 -7.74 4.14
N ALA A 46 -6.03 -6.76 3.45
CA ALA A 46 -6.11 -6.74 1.99
C ALA A 46 -6.05 -5.29 1.50
N GLN A 47 -5.45 -5.09 0.33
CA GLN A 47 -5.65 -3.89 -0.48
C GLN A 47 -6.52 -4.30 -1.67
N VAL A 48 -7.63 -3.59 -1.86
CA VAL A 48 -8.53 -3.79 -3.01
C VAL A 48 -8.44 -2.53 -3.86
N ILE A 49 -8.09 -2.70 -5.13
CA ILE A 49 -8.15 -1.64 -6.14
C ILE A 49 -9.29 -2.01 -7.06
N GLU A 50 -10.34 -1.20 -7.05
CA GLU A 50 -11.54 -1.41 -7.85
C GLU A 50 -11.73 -0.23 -8.79
N HIS A 51 -12.25 -0.52 -9.99
CA HIS A 51 -12.62 0.48 -10.97
C HIS A 51 -14.00 0.12 -11.53
N ASP A 52 -15.04 0.75 -10.99
CA ASP A 52 -16.45 0.41 -11.28
C ASP A 52 -16.90 0.68 -12.72
N ASN A 53 -16.04 1.24 -13.58
CA ASN A 53 -16.39 1.75 -14.91
C ASN A 53 -15.61 1.09 -16.08
N LEU A 54 -14.95 -0.06 -15.87
CA LEU A 54 -14.38 -0.91 -16.94
C LEU A 54 -15.02 -2.30 -16.94
#